data_AF-A0A7W8QKR5-F1
#
_entry.id   AF-A0A7W8QKR5-F1
#
_cell.length_a   1.000
_cell.length_b   1.000
_cell.length_c   1.000
_cell.angle_alpha   90.00
_cell.angle_beta   90.00
_cell.angle_gamma   90.00
#
_symmetry.space_group_name_H-M   'P 1'
#
loop_
_entity.id
_entity.type
_entity.pdbx_description
1 polymer ?
#
loop_
_entity_poly.entity_id
_entity_poly.type
_entity_poly.pdbx_seq_one_letter_code
_entity_poly.pdbx_strand_id
1 'polypeptide(L)'
;MCRHLAYLGPPVALHTLLFEPAHSLLRQSYAPREQRHGTVNADGFGAGWYPGGPGTEPLRYRRAMPIWADSSFADAARAIGTGCAVAAVRDATPGFGSDESCAQPFRAEGRLFSHNGAAEDDAALTAALAAPLPAGVLDARTPVDSAPLFAHAVRLWREGAGTAEALAETVRRAEEASPGRYNLLASDGRMLAATVCGDTLYTGRLPGGPGGGGTVIASEPLDDGPEWRRVPERSLVVADSGGVRVVPLDPPAGGTRAVAAEERAADGGGAGPAAETGDTGDTGDEEGTCSAPIAI
;
A
#
# COMPACT_ATOMS: atom_id res chain seq x y z
N MET A 1 5.58 5.52 2.99
CA MET A 1 4.91 4.25 2.67
C MET A 1 3.60 4.52 1.97
N CYS A 2 3.38 3.95 0.80
CA CYS A 2 2.14 4.07 0.02
C CYS A 2 0.89 3.64 0.79
N ARG A 3 -0.31 3.96 0.31
CA ARG A 3 -1.57 3.28 0.70
C ARG A 3 -2.21 2.67 -0.54
N HIS A 4 -2.81 1.49 -0.41
CA HIS A 4 -3.50 0.83 -1.51
C HIS A 4 -4.88 0.30 -1.15
N LEU A 5 -5.69 0.07 -2.17
CA LEU A 5 -7.04 -0.43 -2.09
C LEU A 5 -7.29 -1.39 -3.26
N ALA A 6 -8.00 -2.48 -2.99
CA ALA A 6 -8.60 -3.30 -4.02
C ALA A 6 -10.07 -3.58 -3.70
N TYR A 7 -10.85 -3.72 -4.76
CA TYR A 7 -12.27 -4.00 -4.71
C TYR A 7 -12.61 -5.20 -5.59
N LEU A 8 -13.52 -6.06 -5.12
CA LEU A 8 -14.11 -7.15 -5.89
C LEU A 8 -15.59 -7.30 -5.52
N GLY A 9 -16.49 -7.13 -6.49
CA GLY A 9 -17.93 -7.25 -6.26
C GLY A 9 -18.78 -6.75 -7.42
N PRO A 10 -20.07 -6.42 -7.15
CA PRO A 10 -20.93 -5.77 -8.13
C PRO A 10 -20.28 -4.49 -8.70
N PRO A 11 -20.54 -4.13 -9.97
CA PRO A 11 -19.92 -2.94 -10.55
C PRO A 11 -20.23 -1.66 -9.77
N VAL A 12 -19.19 -0.91 -9.41
CA VAL A 12 -19.26 0.42 -8.79
C VAL A 12 -18.35 1.39 -9.54
N ALA A 13 -18.62 2.68 -9.44
CA ALA A 13 -17.74 3.70 -10.02
C ALA A 13 -16.41 3.77 -9.24
N LEU A 14 -15.30 4.01 -9.94
CA LEU A 14 -14.01 4.28 -9.27
C LEU A 14 -14.12 5.50 -8.33
N HIS A 15 -14.96 6.48 -8.67
CA HIS A 15 -15.21 7.62 -7.79
C HIS A 15 -15.74 7.19 -6.41
N THR A 16 -16.70 6.28 -6.37
CA THR A 16 -17.28 5.72 -5.14
C THR A 16 -16.27 4.95 -4.31
N LEU A 17 -15.26 4.33 -4.93
CA LEU A 17 -14.20 3.62 -4.21
C LEU A 17 -13.14 4.58 -3.65
N LEU A 18 -12.69 5.53 -4.47
CA LEU A 18 -11.45 6.25 -4.23
C LEU A 18 -11.64 7.63 -3.59
N PHE A 19 -12.85 8.22 -3.69
CA PHE A 19 -13.11 9.60 -3.30
C PHE A 19 -14.21 9.73 -2.23
N GLU A 20 -15.32 9.01 -2.39
CA GLU A 20 -16.54 9.19 -1.56
C GLU A 20 -16.40 8.77 -0.08
N PRO A 21 -15.69 7.68 0.27
CA PRO A 21 -15.63 7.26 1.68
C PRO A 21 -15.02 8.32 2.59
N ALA A 22 -15.46 8.36 3.85
CA ALA A 22 -15.02 9.37 4.81
C ALA A 22 -13.50 9.34 5.05
N HIS A 23 -12.89 8.15 4.91
CA HIS A 23 -11.45 7.87 4.95
C HIS A 23 -10.98 7.20 3.65
N SER A 24 -11.45 7.75 2.52
CA SER A 24 -11.12 7.29 1.17
C SER A 24 -9.62 7.30 0.86
N LEU A 25 -9.23 6.63 -0.22
CA LEU A 25 -7.84 6.64 -0.69
C LEU A 25 -7.34 8.06 -1.02
N LEU A 26 -8.23 8.94 -1.52
CA LEU A 26 -7.97 10.37 -1.60
C LEU A 26 -7.61 10.95 -0.23
N ARG A 27 -8.39 10.71 0.83
CA ARG A 27 -8.08 11.29 2.15
C ARG A 27 -6.82 10.70 2.76
N GLN A 28 -6.60 9.39 2.61
CA GLN A 28 -5.37 8.71 3.01
C GLN A 28 -4.13 9.28 2.32
N SER A 29 -4.28 9.95 1.17
CA SER A 29 -3.13 10.56 0.51
C SER A 29 -2.54 11.76 1.24
N TYR A 30 -3.32 12.52 2.01
CA TYR A 30 -2.84 13.69 2.75
C TYR A 30 -3.10 13.66 4.26
N ALA A 31 -3.94 12.73 4.73
CA ALA A 31 -4.23 12.53 6.13
C ALA A 31 -4.49 11.03 6.42
N PRO A 32 -3.49 10.15 6.18
CA PRO A 32 -3.59 8.75 6.62
C PRO A 32 -3.66 8.67 8.14
N ARG A 33 -4.41 7.70 8.69
CA ARG A 33 -4.64 7.57 10.13
C ARG A 33 -3.70 6.54 10.78
N GLU A 34 -3.39 5.47 10.06
CA GLU A 34 -2.59 4.34 10.58
C GLU A 34 -1.22 4.20 9.91
N GLN A 35 -0.89 5.06 8.94
CA GLN A 35 0.44 5.08 8.32
C GLN A 35 1.52 5.44 9.35
N ARG A 36 2.49 4.54 9.52
CA ARG A 36 3.59 4.72 10.50
C ARG A 36 4.89 5.25 9.89
N HIS A 37 5.02 5.16 8.56
CA HIS A 37 6.26 5.52 7.87
C HIS A 37 5.93 6.46 6.71
N GLY A 38 6.51 7.66 6.79
CA GLY A 38 6.21 8.78 5.91
C GLY A 38 4.87 9.46 6.24
N THR A 39 4.73 10.72 5.80
CA THR A 39 3.70 11.64 6.30
C THR A 39 2.54 11.82 5.33
N VAL A 40 2.80 11.69 4.03
CA VAL A 40 1.90 12.04 2.93
C VAL A 40 2.17 11.12 1.76
N ASN A 41 1.14 10.73 1.01
CA ASN A 41 1.26 9.97 -0.23
C ASN A 41 1.06 10.89 -1.45
N ALA A 42 2.05 11.75 -1.69
CA ALA A 42 2.01 12.82 -2.70
C ALA A 42 2.73 12.48 -4.01
N ASP A 43 3.55 11.43 -4.04
CA ASP A 43 4.55 11.16 -5.09
C ASP A 43 4.00 10.37 -6.28
N GLY A 44 2.69 10.41 -6.45
CA GLY A 44 1.96 9.74 -7.52
C GLY A 44 0.74 8.97 -7.03
N PHE A 45 -0.13 8.64 -7.97
CA PHE A 45 -1.24 7.73 -7.72
C PHE A 45 -1.56 6.93 -8.99
N GLY A 46 -2.32 5.86 -8.82
CA GLY A 46 -2.93 5.18 -9.94
C GLY A 46 -4.11 4.32 -9.55
N ALA A 47 -4.92 4.01 -10.56
CA ALA A 47 -6.05 3.10 -10.47
C ALA A 47 -6.04 2.19 -11.70
N GLY A 48 -6.15 0.88 -11.48
CA GLY A 48 -6.35 -0.12 -12.50
C GLY A 48 -7.67 -0.84 -12.29
N TRP A 49 -8.30 -1.24 -13.40
CA TRP A 49 -9.61 -1.91 -13.39
C TRP A 49 -9.80 -2.84 -14.58
N TYR A 50 -10.80 -3.71 -14.49
CA TYR A 50 -11.14 -4.69 -15.52
C TYR A 50 -12.42 -4.27 -16.26
N PRO A 51 -12.34 -3.66 -17.46
CA PRO A 51 -13.49 -3.02 -18.13
C PRO A 51 -14.55 -4.02 -18.61
N GLY A 52 -14.16 -5.23 -19.01
CA GLY A 52 -15.10 -6.31 -19.37
C GLY A 52 -15.19 -7.40 -18.30
N GLY A 53 -14.69 -7.12 -17.09
CA GLY A 53 -14.64 -8.07 -16.00
C GLY A 53 -13.54 -9.13 -16.15
N PRO A 54 -13.68 -10.26 -15.42
CA PRO A 54 -12.74 -11.37 -15.41
C PRO A 54 -12.20 -11.81 -16.78
N GLY A 55 -10.87 -11.88 -16.90
CA GLY A 55 -10.21 -12.38 -18.12
C GLY A 55 -10.04 -11.35 -19.24
N THR A 56 -10.42 -10.09 -18.99
CA THR A 56 -10.02 -8.95 -19.84
C THR A 56 -8.69 -8.37 -19.39
N GLU A 57 -7.91 -7.83 -20.33
CA GLU A 57 -6.69 -7.10 -19.98
C GLU A 57 -7.05 -5.85 -19.16
N PRO A 58 -6.49 -5.68 -17.95
CA PRO A 58 -6.88 -4.56 -17.10
C PRO A 58 -6.38 -3.24 -17.68
N LEU A 59 -7.19 -2.19 -17.61
CA LEU A 59 -6.76 -0.83 -17.93
C LEU A 59 -6.15 -0.18 -16.69
N ARG A 60 -5.37 0.89 -16.90
CA ARG A 60 -4.80 1.68 -15.82
C ARG A 60 -4.72 3.15 -16.16
N TYR A 61 -4.91 3.98 -15.14
CA TYR A 61 -4.62 5.41 -15.12
C TYR A 61 -3.60 5.66 -14.02
N ARG A 62 -2.51 6.37 -14.32
CA ARG A 62 -1.43 6.65 -13.37
C ARG A 62 -0.94 8.08 -13.59
N ARG A 63 -0.46 8.73 -12.53
CA ARG A 63 0.15 10.06 -12.61
C ARG A 63 1.28 10.22 -11.60
N ALA A 64 2.26 11.06 -11.96
CA ALA A 64 3.35 11.53 -11.11
C ALA A 64 2.98 12.79 -10.31
N MET A 65 1.80 12.80 -9.71
CA MET A 65 1.30 13.93 -8.92
C MET A 65 0.36 13.42 -7.82
N PRO A 66 0.03 14.25 -6.82
CA PRO A 66 -0.92 13.85 -5.80
C PRO A 66 -2.33 13.64 -6.36
N ILE A 67 -3.05 12.63 -5.87
CA ILE A 67 -4.43 12.32 -6.30
C ILE A 67 -5.40 13.49 -6.07
N TRP A 68 -5.21 14.30 -5.02
CA TRP A 68 -6.06 15.45 -4.75
C TRP A 68 -5.94 16.59 -5.76
N ALA A 69 -4.86 16.61 -6.54
CA ALA A 69 -4.61 17.65 -7.52
C ALA A 69 -5.14 17.29 -8.93
N ASP A 70 -5.59 16.05 -9.15
CA ASP A 70 -6.08 15.60 -10.47
C ASP A 70 -7.62 15.64 -10.54
N SER A 71 -8.16 16.85 -10.69
CA SER A 71 -9.61 17.05 -10.83
C SER A 71 -10.17 16.39 -12.09
N SER A 72 -9.36 16.24 -13.15
CA SER A 72 -9.78 15.59 -14.39
C SER A 72 -10.00 14.10 -14.18
N PHE A 73 -9.10 13.43 -13.45
CA PHE A 73 -9.31 12.03 -13.09
C PHE A 73 -10.50 11.87 -12.13
N ALA A 74 -10.67 12.75 -11.15
CA ALA A 74 -11.81 12.69 -10.23
C ALA A 74 -13.16 12.76 -10.98
N ASP A 75 -13.27 13.59 -12.01
CA ASP A 75 -14.48 13.68 -12.84
C ASP A 75 -14.66 12.43 -13.72
N ALA A 76 -13.60 12.02 -14.43
CA ALA A 76 -13.63 10.82 -15.27
C ALA A 76 -13.95 9.53 -14.48
N ALA A 77 -13.48 9.42 -13.24
CA ALA A 77 -13.70 8.27 -12.36
C ALA A 77 -15.19 8.01 -12.05
N ARG A 78 -16.07 9.00 -12.23
CA ARG A 78 -17.52 8.85 -12.09
C ARG A 78 -18.12 7.99 -13.19
N ALA A 79 -17.51 7.98 -14.38
CA ALA A 79 -17.97 7.22 -15.54
C ALA A 79 -17.31 5.83 -15.65
N ILE A 80 -16.26 5.56 -14.86
CA ILE A 80 -15.53 4.29 -14.91
C ILE A 80 -16.15 3.32 -13.89
N GLY A 81 -17.11 2.52 -14.36
CA GLY A 81 -17.70 1.42 -13.58
C GLY A 81 -16.90 0.12 -13.71
N THR A 82 -16.65 -0.57 -12.60
CA THR A 82 -15.97 -1.87 -12.61
C THR A 82 -16.36 -2.75 -11.43
N GLY A 83 -16.36 -4.07 -11.64
CA GLY A 83 -16.50 -5.05 -10.56
C GLY A 83 -15.18 -5.43 -9.89
N CYS A 84 -14.04 -5.01 -10.45
CA CYS A 84 -12.72 -5.30 -9.88
C CYS A 84 -11.73 -4.16 -10.13
N ALA A 85 -11.11 -3.66 -9.06
CA ALA A 85 -10.14 -2.56 -9.13
C ALA A 85 -8.97 -2.76 -8.17
N VAL A 86 -7.81 -2.18 -8.52
CA VAL A 86 -6.65 -2.00 -7.63
C VAL A 86 -6.17 -0.57 -7.79
N ALA A 87 -5.98 0.15 -6.69
CA ALA A 87 -5.53 1.54 -6.69
C ALA A 87 -4.49 1.76 -5.60
N ALA A 88 -3.61 2.74 -5.81
CA ALA A 88 -2.58 3.12 -4.85
C ALA A 88 -2.30 4.62 -4.91
N VAL A 89 -1.95 5.19 -3.75
CA VAL A 89 -1.34 6.51 -3.59
C VAL A 89 0.06 6.31 -3.03
N ARG A 90 1.03 7.07 -3.56
CA ARG A 90 2.46 6.78 -3.39
C ARG A 90 3.12 7.79 -2.46
N ASP A 91 3.93 7.26 -1.56
CA ASP A 91 4.92 7.98 -0.77
C ASP A 91 6.27 7.32 -1.06
N ALA A 92 7.09 7.98 -1.87
CA ALA A 92 8.25 7.38 -2.51
C ALA A 92 9.36 7.11 -1.50
N THR A 93 9.94 5.91 -1.56
CA THR A 93 11.18 5.60 -0.83
C THR A 93 12.28 6.59 -1.26
N PRO A 94 12.97 7.28 -0.33
CA PRO A 94 13.99 8.27 -0.66
C PRO A 94 15.06 7.70 -1.60
N GLY A 95 15.41 8.48 -2.63
CA GLY A 95 16.41 8.11 -3.64
C GLY A 95 15.86 7.42 -4.89
N PHE A 96 14.60 7.00 -4.90
CA PHE A 96 13.95 6.42 -6.09
C PHE A 96 13.23 7.47 -6.95
N GLY A 97 12.93 7.09 -8.20
CA GLY A 97 12.23 7.95 -9.16
C GLY A 97 10.81 8.33 -8.72
N SER A 98 10.31 9.47 -9.22
CA SER A 98 8.97 9.99 -8.93
C SER A 98 8.09 10.16 -10.18
N ASP A 99 8.52 9.63 -11.34
CA ASP A 99 7.77 9.75 -12.58
C ASP A 99 6.56 8.79 -12.64
N GLU A 100 5.75 8.93 -13.70
CA GLU A 100 4.48 8.21 -13.83
C GLU A 100 4.67 6.69 -13.92
N SER A 101 5.81 6.22 -14.42
CA SER A 101 6.14 4.80 -14.46
C SER A 101 6.32 4.19 -13.07
N CYS A 102 6.68 5.02 -12.07
CA CYS A 102 6.84 4.66 -10.66
C CYS A 102 5.52 4.55 -9.90
N ALA A 103 4.44 5.15 -10.41
CA ALA A 103 3.11 5.01 -9.81
C ALA A 103 2.56 3.59 -10.01
N GLN A 104 1.77 3.12 -9.05
CA GLN A 104 1.17 1.79 -9.04
C GLN A 104 -0.35 1.92 -9.27
N PRO A 105 -1.04 0.90 -9.81
CA PRO A 105 -0.60 -0.48 -9.99
C PRO A 105 0.30 -0.74 -11.21
N PHE A 106 1.23 -1.67 -11.04
CA PHE A 106 1.95 -2.32 -12.13
C PHE A 106 1.07 -3.38 -12.79
N ARG A 107 1.37 -3.72 -14.06
CA ARG A 107 0.56 -4.65 -14.84
C ARG A 107 1.38 -5.61 -15.70
N ALA A 108 1.07 -6.90 -15.61
CA ALA A 108 1.55 -7.95 -16.51
C ALA A 108 0.68 -9.20 -16.37
N GLU A 109 0.64 -10.06 -17.38
CA GLU A 109 -0.06 -11.35 -17.33
C GLU A 109 -1.53 -11.24 -16.87
N GLY A 110 -2.25 -10.22 -17.35
CA GLY A 110 -3.64 -9.94 -16.98
C GLY A 110 -3.85 -9.48 -15.53
N ARG A 111 -2.78 -9.18 -14.79
CA ARG A 111 -2.81 -8.88 -13.36
C ARG A 111 -2.40 -7.46 -13.05
N LEU A 112 -3.04 -6.88 -12.05
CA LEU A 112 -2.64 -5.63 -11.41
C LEU A 112 -1.86 -5.96 -10.12
N PHE A 113 -0.84 -5.16 -9.81
CA PHE A 113 0.04 -5.36 -8.66
C PHE A 113 0.39 -4.04 -7.98
N SER A 114 0.35 -4.02 -6.65
CA SER A 114 0.79 -2.91 -5.82
C SER A 114 1.64 -3.43 -4.66
N HIS A 115 2.62 -2.64 -4.27
CA HIS A 115 3.48 -2.81 -3.12
C HIS A 115 3.39 -1.55 -2.25
N ASN A 116 3.00 -1.77 -1.00
CA ASN A 116 3.07 -0.81 0.08
C ASN A 116 4.18 -1.27 1.02
N GLY A 117 5.36 -0.69 0.87
CA GLY A 117 6.54 -1.22 1.51
C GLY A 117 7.81 -0.50 1.12
N ALA A 118 8.90 -0.93 1.74
CA ALA A 118 10.27 -0.63 1.32
C ALA A 118 11.18 -1.73 1.87
N ALA A 119 12.21 -2.08 1.09
CA ALA A 119 13.31 -2.88 1.60
C ALA A 119 14.30 -2.00 2.36
N GLU A 120 14.92 -2.55 3.41
CA GLU A 120 16.04 -1.91 4.09
C GLU A 120 17.34 -2.02 3.27
N ASP A 121 17.55 -3.13 2.56
CA ASP A 121 18.64 -3.36 1.62
C ASP A 121 18.09 -3.62 0.21
N ASP A 122 17.90 -2.54 -0.55
CA ASP A 122 17.44 -2.59 -1.94
C ASP A 122 18.40 -3.35 -2.86
N ALA A 123 19.72 -3.27 -2.60
CA ALA A 123 20.71 -3.94 -3.43
C ALA A 123 20.58 -5.47 -3.27
N ALA A 124 20.42 -5.97 -2.05
CA ALA A 124 20.16 -7.37 -1.78
C ALA A 124 18.82 -7.84 -2.36
N LEU A 125 17.75 -7.05 -2.20
CA LEU A 125 16.44 -7.35 -2.78
C LEU A 125 16.51 -7.45 -4.32
N THR A 126 17.14 -6.46 -4.95
CA THR A 126 17.31 -6.40 -6.41
C THR A 126 18.13 -7.58 -6.91
N ALA A 127 19.25 -7.89 -6.27
CA ALA A 127 20.09 -9.03 -6.62
C ALA A 127 19.33 -10.37 -6.54
N ALA A 128 18.45 -10.52 -5.54
CA ALA A 128 17.68 -11.74 -5.35
C ALA A 128 16.51 -11.89 -6.34
N LEU A 129 15.82 -10.80 -6.68
CA LEU A 129 14.49 -10.89 -7.30
C LEU A 129 14.40 -10.34 -8.72
N ALA A 130 15.23 -9.35 -9.09
CA ALA A 130 15.09 -8.63 -10.35
C ALA A 130 15.50 -9.44 -11.58
N ALA A 131 16.41 -10.42 -11.43
CA ALA A 131 16.96 -11.21 -12.52
C ALA A 131 16.44 -12.67 -12.54
N PRO A 132 16.24 -13.26 -13.74
CA PRO A 132 16.23 -12.61 -15.03
C PRO A 132 15.00 -11.69 -15.18
N LEU A 133 15.19 -10.56 -15.85
CA LEU A 133 14.09 -9.62 -16.08
C LEU A 133 13.04 -10.25 -17.02
N PRO A 134 11.75 -10.26 -16.67
CA PRO A 134 10.70 -10.79 -17.54
C PRO A 134 10.62 -10.03 -18.87
N ALA A 135 10.79 -10.75 -19.98
CA ALA A 135 10.70 -10.16 -21.32
C ALA A 135 9.33 -9.49 -21.53
N GLY A 136 9.32 -8.31 -22.15
CA GLY A 136 8.11 -7.55 -22.46
C GLY A 136 7.45 -6.81 -21.29
N VAL A 137 8.00 -6.89 -20.07
CA VAL A 137 7.39 -6.26 -18.89
C VAL A 137 8.14 -4.97 -18.53
N LEU A 138 7.57 -3.83 -18.93
CA LEU A 138 8.20 -2.52 -18.72
C LEU A 138 8.19 -2.08 -17.25
N ASP A 139 7.10 -2.32 -16.52
CA ASP A 139 7.01 -1.89 -15.11
C ASP A 139 8.05 -2.61 -14.22
N ALA A 140 8.52 -3.79 -14.63
CA ALA A 140 9.61 -4.51 -13.94
C ALA A 140 10.99 -3.86 -14.13
N ARG A 141 11.09 -2.84 -14.99
CA ARG A 141 12.31 -2.05 -15.24
C ARG A 141 12.29 -0.69 -14.53
N THR A 142 11.15 -0.32 -13.94
CA THR A 142 10.98 0.97 -13.29
C THR A 142 11.99 1.10 -12.14
N PRO A 143 12.63 2.27 -11.95
CA PRO A 143 13.64 2.46 -10.91
C PRO A 143 12.98 2.68 -9.54
N VAL A 144 12.37 1.63 -8.99
CA VAL A 144 11.78 1.57 -7.64
C VAL A 144 12.02 0.20 -6.99
N ASP A 145 12.13 0.19 -5.67
CA ASP A 145 12.20 -1.01 -4.81
C ASP A 145 11.07 -2.03 -5.05
N SER A 146 9.94 -1.56 -5.58
CA SER A 146 8.76 -2.36 -5.90
C SER A 146 8.93 -3.18 -7.20
N ALA A 147 9.85 -2.80 -8.08
CA ALA A 147 10.03 -3.44 -9.39
C ALA A 147 10.65 -4.83 -9.31
N PRO A 148 11.69 -5.11 -8.49
CA PRO A 148 12.19 -6.47 -8.28
C PRO A 148 11.13 -7.44 -7.76
N LEU A 149 10.28 -7.00 -6.82
CA LEU A 149 9.16 -7.79 -6.29
C LEU A 149 8.17 -8.15 -7.41
N PHE A 150 7.80 -7.16 -8.22
CA PHE A 150 6.91 -7.36 -9.35
C PHE A 150 7.52 -8.28 -10.42
N ALA A 151 8.81 -8.11 -10.73
CA ALA A 151 9.53 -8.96 -11.67
C ALA A 151 9.49 -10.43 -11.24
N HIS A 152 9.70 -10.70 -9.95
CA HIS A 152 9.63 -12.03 -9.38
C HIS A 152 8.22 -12.63 -9.48
N ALA A 153 7.19 -11.88 -9.07
CA ALA A 153 5.80 -12.33 -9.16
C ALA A 153 5.39 -12.68 -10.60
N VAL A 154 5.82 -11.88 -11.58
CA VAL A 154 5.56 -12.15 -13.01
C VAL A 154 6.19 -13.47 -13.47
N ARG A 155 7.43 -13.77 -13.04
CA ARG A 155 8.05 -15.06 -13.40
C ARG A 155 7.24 -16.22 -12.86
N LEU A 156 6.82 -16.15 -11.61
CA LEU A 156 5.98 -17.19 -10.99
C LEU A 156 4.65 -17.37 -11.74
N TRP A 157 3.99 -16.28 -12.16
CA TRP A 157 2.77 -16.38 -12.97
C TRP A 157 3.00 -17.07 -14.32
N ARG A 158 4.13 -16.79 -14.97
CA ARG A 158 4.51 -17.47 -16.24
C ARG A 158 4.85 -18.93 -16.04
N GLU A 159 5.33 -19.30 -14.85
CA GLU A 159 5.58 -20.68 -14.43
C GLU A 159 4.29 -21.42 -14.00
N GLY A 160 3.15 -20.71 -13.95
CA GLY A 160 1.83 -21.27 -13.69
C GLY A 160 1.33 -21.08 -12.25
N ALA A 161 2.05 -20.34 -11.41
CA ALA A 161 1.60 -20.05 -10.05
C ALA A 161 0.32 -19.19 -10.05
N GLY A 162 -0.57 -19.45 -9.09
CA GLY A 162 -1.74 -18.61 -8.84
C GLY A 162 -1.36 -17.20 -8.35
N THR A 163 -2.32 -16.28 -8.40
CA THR A 163 -2.10 -14.88 -7.98
C THR A 163 -1.62 -14.80 -6.52
N ALA A 164 -2.29 -15.51 -5.61
CA ALA A 164 -1.95 -15.52 -4.19
C ALA A 164 -0.63 -16.26 -3.87
N GLU A 165 -0.40 -17.40 -4.55
CA GLU A 165 0.82 -18.20 -4.39
C GLU A 165 2.07 -17.38 -4.78
N ALA A 166 1.98 -16.66 -5.90
CA ALA A 166 3.07 -15.82 -6.35
C ALA A 166 3.39 -14.67 -5.37
N LEU A 167 2.38 -14.07 -4.73
CA LEU A 167 2.62 -13.04 -3.71
C LEU A 167 3.30 -13.63 -2.48
N ALA A 168 2.81 -14.76 -1.97
CA ALA A 168 3.37 -15.41 -0.79
C ALA A 168 4.84 -15.80 -1.00
N GLU A 169 5.16 -16.44 -2.13
CA GLU A 169 6.53 -16.83 -2.46
C GLU A 169 7.42 -15.59 -2.72
N THR A 170 6.88 -14.52 -3.31
CA THR A 170 7.63 -13.26 -3.47
C THR A 170 7.98 -12.62 -2.12
N VAL A 171 7.04 -12.57 -1.17
CA VAL A 171 7.32 -12.07 0.19
C VAL A 171 8.36 -12.93 0.89
N ARG A 172 8.21 -14.27 0.83
CA ARG A 172 9.17 -15.19 1.45
C ARG A 172 10.59 -14.95 0.95
N ARG A 173 10.76 -14.82 -0.37
CA ARG A 173 12.07 -14.54 -1.00
C ARG A 173 12.59 -13.14 -0.69
N ALA A 174 11.70 -12.16 -0.57
CA ALA A 174 12.08 -10.80 -0.19
C ALA A 174 12.61 -10.75 1.25
N GLU A 175 11.91 -11.36 2.21
CA GLU A 175 12.34 -11.43 3.62
C GLU A 175 13.66 -12.19 3.81
N GLU A 176 13.94 -13.17 2.95
CA GLU A 176 15.24 -13.88 2.92
C GLU A 176 16.38 -12.99 2.41
N ALA A 177 16.08 -12.04 1.52
CA ALA A 177 17.07 -11.16 0.92
C ALA A 177 17.32 -9.91 1.75
N SER A 178 16.27 -9.32 2.32
CA SER A 178 16.34 -8.06 3.07
C SER A 178 15.23 -7.98 4.12
N PRO A 179 15.52 -7.45 5.32
CA PRO A 179 14.47 -6.91 6.18
C PRO A 179 13.69 -5.83 5.42
N GLY A 180 12.42 -5.67 5.75
CA GLY A 180 11.59 -4.68 5.08
C GLY A 180 10.12 -4.82 5.40
N ARG A 181 9.32 -4.08 4.64
CA ARG A 181 7.86 -4.15 4.66
C ARG A 181 7.42 -4.54 3.27
N TYR A 182 6.63 -5.60 3.15
CA TYR A 182 6.25 -6.22 1.88
C TYR A 182 4.74 -6.49 1.84
N ASN A 183 3.92 -5.46 2.12
CA ASN A 183 2.47 -5.55 1.87
C ASN A 183 2.24 -5.49 0.36
N LEU A 184 2.00 -6.64 -0.24
CA LEU A 184 1.67 -6.79 -1.66
C LEU A 184 0.16 -6.88 -1.80
N LEU A 185 -0.35 -6.37 -2.91
CA LEU A 185 -1.76 -6.47 -3.28
C LEU A 185 -1.85 -6.69 -4.79
N ALA A 186 -2.54 -7.75 -5.20
CA ALA A 186 -2.73 -8.05 -6.61
C ALA A 186 -4.13 -8.58 -6.91
N SER A 187 -4.50 -8.50 -8.18
CA SER A 187 -5.72 -9.08 -8.70
C SER A 187 -5.50 -9.57 -10.13
N ASP A 188 -6.27 -10.60 -10.52
CA ASP A 188 -6.44 -11.08 -11.90
C ASP A 188 -7.84 -10.77 -12.46
N GLY A 189 -8.61 -9.94 -11.77
CA GLY A 189 -9.99 -9.59 -12.12
C GLY A 189 -11.04 -10.57 -11.58
N ARG A 190 -10.64 -11.76 -11.09
CA ARG A 190 -11.52 -12.77 -10.48
C ARG A 190 -11.34 -12.86 -8.98
N MET A 191 -10.12 -12.66 -8.51
CA MET A 191 -9.78 -12.67 -7.10
C MET A 191 -8.92 -11.46 -6.72
N LEU A 192 -8.90 -11.16 -5.43
CA LEU A 192 -7.89 -10.32 -4.80
C LEU A 192 -6.97 -11.21 -3.96
N ALA A 193 -5.68 -10.93 -4.00
CA ALA A 193 -4.71 -11.51 -3.08
C ALA A 193 -3.87 -10.40 -2.47
N ALA A 194 -3.57 -10.51 -1.18
CA ALA A 194 -2.75 -9.52 -0.50
C ALA A 194 -1.92 -10.14 0.63
N THR A 195 -0.78 -9.54 0.95
CA THR A 195 0.07 -9.95 2.08
C THR A 195 0.11 -8.87 3.16
N VAL A 196 0.24 -9.32 4.40
CA VAL A 196 0.56 -8.49 5.56
C VAL A 196 1.94 -8.87 6.04
N CYS A 197 2.90 -8.00 5.78
CA CYS A 197 4.30 -8.12 6.16
C CYS A 197 4.83 -6.70 6.45
N GLY A 198 4.74 -6.29 7.71
CA GLY A 198 5.35 -5.07 8.24
C GLY A 198 4.54 -3.77 8.09
N ASP A 199 3.33 -3.80 7.55
CA ASP A 199 2.40 -2.66 7.54
C ASP A 199 0.93 -3.11 7.67
N THR A 200 0.00 -2.17 7.84
CA THR A 200 -1.41 -2.48 8.08
C THR A 200 -2.15 -2.93 6.82
N LEU A 201 -3.12 -3.81 7.03
CA LEU A 201 -4.09 -4.21 6.03
C LEU A 201 -5.42 -4.58 6.70
N TYR A 202 -6.50 -4.24 6.05
CA TYR A 202 -7.86 -4.49 6.49
C TYR A 202 -8.68 -5.13 5.38
N THR A 203 -9.61 -5.99 5.78
CA THR A 203 -10.69 -6.46 4.92
C THR A 203 -11.99 -5.81 5.37
N GLY A 204 -12.80 -5.34 4.43
CA GLY A 204 -14.10 -4.73 4.68
C GLY A 204 -15.10 -5.12 3.61
N ARG A 205 -16.32 -4.60 3.73
CA ARG A 205 -17.33 -4.70 2.68
C ARG A 205 -17.90 -3.33 2.41
N LEU A 206 -17.99 -2.96 1.14
CA LEU A 206 -18.77 -1.80 0.77
C LEU A 206 -20.26 -2.13 0.90
N PRO A 207 -21.07 -1.25 1.50
CA PRO A 207 -22.52 -1.37 1.47
C PRO A 207 -23.01 -1.48 0.02
N GLY A 208 -23.90 -2.43 -0.26
CA GLY A 208 -24.41 -2.67 -1.60
C GLY A 208 -25.92 -2.43 -1.68
N GLY A 209 -26.35 -1.75 -2.75
CA GLY A 209 -27.73 -1.76 -3.23
C GLY A 209 -28.18 -3.17 -3.69
N PRO A 210 -29.26 -3.28 -4.49
CA PRO A 210 -29.85 -4.57 -4.84
C PRO A 210 -28.82 -5.50 -5.53
N GLY A 211 -28.39 -6.57 -4.85
CA GLY A 211 -27.33 -7.48 -5.32
C GLY A 211 -26.25 -7.83 -4.29
N GLY A 212 -26.22 -7.14 -3.14
CA GLY A 212 -25.25 -7.38 -2.07
C GLY A 212 -24.00 -6.49 -2.16
N GLY A 213 -23.24 -6.40 -1.07
CA GLY A 213 -22.01 -5.58 -0.99
C GLY A 213 -20.80 -6.27 -1.63
N GLY A 214 -19.80 -5.48 -2.04
CA GLY A 214 -18.53 -5.99 -2.55
C GLY A 214 -17.43 -6.04 -1.48
N THR A 215 -16.43 -6.88 -1.69
CA THR A 215 -15.27 -7.02 -0.79
C THR A 215 -14.25 -5.94 -1.07
N VAL A 216 -13.71 -5.35 0.00
CA VAL A 216 -12.58 -4.42 -0.08
C VAL A 216 -11.40 -4.97 0.71
N ILE A 217 -10.21 -4.87 0.14
CA ILE A 217 -8.94 -5.00 0.85
C ILE A 217 -8.25 -3.64 0.79
N ALA A 218 -7.90 -3.05 1.93
CA ALA A 218 -7.30 -1.72 1.96
C ALA A 218 -6.23 -1.61 3.04
N SER A 219 -5.27 -0.70 2.87
CA SER A 219 -4.25 -0.41 3.89
C SER A 219 -4.85 0.09 5.20
N GLU A 220 -5.96 0.82 5.13
CA GLU A 220 -6.72 1.39 6.25
C GLU A 220 -8.23 1.31 5.97
N PRO A 221 -9.09 1.23 7.01
CA PRO A 221 -10.53 1.33 6.85
C PRO A 221 -10.96 2.60 6.10
N LEU A 222 -11.97 2.48 5.24
CA LEU A 222 -12.48 3.62 4.46
C LEU A 222 -13.54 4.44 5.21
N ASP A 223 -14.03 3.91 6.31
CA ASP A 223 -14.94 4.54 7.26
C ASP A 223 -14.78 3.87 8.64
N ASP A 224 -15.56 4.32 9.62
CA ASP A 224 -15.56 3.76 10.98
C ASP A 224 -16.56 2.59 11.11
N GLY A 225 -16.89 1.93 10.01
CA GLY A 225 -17.90 0.86 9.94
C GLY A 225 -17.50 -0.41 10.70
N PRO A 226 -18.47 -1.12 11.33
CA PRO A 226 -18.20 -2.32 12.11
C PRO A 226 -17.85 -3.56 11.27
N GLU A 227 -17.87 -3.47 9.93
CA GLU A 227 -17.50 -4.51 8.98
C GLU A 227 -15.99 -4.65 8.80
N TRP A 228 -15.21 -3.62 9.14
CA TRP A 228 -13.77 -3.63 8.97
C TRP A 228 -13.11 -4.61 9.93
N ARG A 229 -12.22 -5.44 9.39
CA ARG A 229 -11.43 -6.42 10.14
C ARG A 229 -9.96 -6.20 9.84
N ARG A 230 -9.19 -5.92 10.88
CA ARG A 230 -7.73 -5.86 10.79
C ARG A 230 -7.20 -7.26 10.49
N VAL A 231 -6.34 -7.35 9.49
CA VAL A 231 -5.68 -8.59 9.14
C VAL A 231 -4.44 -8.77 10.02
N PRO A 232 -4.20 -9.95 10.61
CA PRO A 232 -3.01 -10.21 11.40
C PRO A 232 -1.72 -10.07 10.59
N GLU A 233 -0.63 -9.69 11.27
CA GLU A 233 0.72 -9.71 10.71
C GLU A 233 1.09 -11.10 10.19
N ARG A 234 1.97 -11.18 9.18
CA ARG A 234 2.36 -12.43 8.50
C ARG A 234 1.17 -13.24 7.97
N SER A 235 0.26 -12.58 7.26
CA SER A 235 -0.91 -13.24 6.66
C SER A 235 -0.96 -13.06 5.15
N LEU A 236 -1.48 -14.08 4.47
CA LEU A 236 -1.96 -14.03 3.10
C LEU A 236 -3.49 -13.94 3.13
N VAL A 237 -4.03 -12.91 2.49
CA VAL A 237 -5.46 -12.71 2.28
C VAL A 237 -5.82 -13.11 0.86
N VAL A 238 -6.89 -13.88 0.72
CA VAL A 238 -7.51 -14.23 -0.54
C VAL A 238 -8.98 -13.86 -0.49
N ALA A 239 -9.45 -13.05 -1.43
CA ALA A 239 -10.86 -12.72 -1.60
C ALA A 239 -11.33 -13.10 -3.00
N ASP A 240 -12.39 -13.90 -3.08
CA ASP A 240 -13.02 -14.32 -4.33
C ASP A 240 -14.55 -14.41 -4.14
N SER A 241 -15.27 -15.02 -5.09
CA SER A 241 -16.73 -15.20 -4.99
C SER A 241 -17.17 -16.08 -3.82
N GLY A 242 -16.28 -16.88 -3.25
CA GLY A 242 -16.50 -17.70 -2.05
C GLY A 242 -16.30 -16.93 -0.73
N GLY A 243 -15.84 -15.69 -0.78
CA GLY A 243 -15.62 -14.83 0.37
C GLY A 243 -14.14 -14.56 0.65
N VAL A 244 -13.84 -14.19 1.89
CA VAL A 244 -12.48 -13.82 2.32
C VAL A 244 -11.89 -14.93 3.17
N ARG A 245 -10.68 -15.35 2.80
CA ARG A 245 -9.85 -16.30 3.55
C ARG A 245 -8.55 -15.60 3.95
N VAL A 246 -8.15 -15.80 5.20
CA VAL A 246 -6.88 -15.32 5.74
C VAL A 246 -6.11 -16.53 6.22
N VAL A 247 -4.91 -16.74 5.70
CA VAL A 247 -4.03 -17.85 6.07
C VAL A 247 -2.66 -17.31 6.49
N PRO A 248 -1.95 -17.94 7.44
CA PRO A 248 -0.60 -17.54 7.79
C PRO A 248 0.35 -17.65 6.59
N LEU A 249 1.31 -16.72 6.49
CA LEU A 249 2.47 -16.85 5.61
C LEU A 249 3.51 -17.75 6.29
N ASP A 250 4.11 -18.64 5.50
CA ASP A 250 5.23 -19.44 5.98
C ASP A 250 6.38 -18.53 6.46
N PRO A 251 7.09 -18.91 7.52
CA PRO A 251 8.28 -18.17 7.95
C PRO A 251 9.37 -18.28 6.86
N PRO A 252 10.22 -17.25 6.68
CA PRO A 252 11.42 -17.38 5.84
C PRO A 252 12.32 -18.49 6.40
N ALA A 253 13.02 -19.21 5.52
CA ALA A 253 13.88 -20.31 5.93
C ALA A 253 15.08 -19.75 6.72
N GLY A 254 14.98 -19.70 8.06
CA GLY A 254 16.07 -19.28 8.94
C GLY A 254 15.70 -18.45 10.18
N GLY A 255 14.43 -18.11 10.40
CA GLY A 255 14.04 -17.20 11.49
C GLY A 255 13.17 -17.83 12.58
N THR A 256 13.76 -18.60 13.50
CA THR A 256 13.13 -18.75 14.83
C THR A 256 13.50 -17.50 15.65
N ARG A 257 12.56 -16.56 15.80
CA ARG A 257 12.61 -15.64 16.94
C ARG A 257 11.22 -15.45 17.49
N ALA A 258 10.99 -16.11 18.62
CA ALA A 258 9.84 -15.90 19.47
C ALA A 258 9.81 -14.43 19.91
N VAL A 259 8.73 -13.73 19.56
CA VAL A 259 8.39 -12.49 20.24
C VAL A 259 7.48 -12.89 21.39
N ALA A 260 8.08 -13.18 22.54
CA ALA A 260 7.33 -13.31 23.79
C ALA A 260 6.85 -11.91 24.20
N ALA A 261 5.57 -11.84 24.54
CA ALA A 261 4.89 -10.64 25.01
C ALA A 261 5.54 -10.09 26.30
N GLU A 262 5.94 -8.82 26.27
CA GLU A 262 6.09 -8.02 27.48
C GLU A 262 4.91 -7.06 27.58
N GLU A 263 3.81 -7.58 28.09
CA GLU A 263 2.72 -6.77 28.65
C GLU A 263 2.48 -7.29 30.07
N ARG A 264 3.31 -6.81 31.02
CA ARG A 264 3.05 -6.76 32.48
C ARG A 264 4.32 -6.30 33.22
N ALA A 265 4.33 -5.03 33.63
CA ALA A 265 4.70 -4.57 34.99
C ALA A 265 5.05 -3.08 34.95
N ALA A 266 4.08 -2.23 35.20
CA ALA A 266 4.32 -0.90 35.76
C ALA A 266 3.11 -0.51 36.62
N ASP A 267 2.96 -1.23 37.73
CA ASP A 267 2.19 -0.77 38.88
C ASP A 267 3.08 -0.95 40.12
N GLY A 268 3.21 0.12 40.92
CA GLY A 268 3.83 0.06 42.25
C GLY A 268 4.93 1.09 42.55
N GLY A 269 4.51 2.26 43.05
CA GLY A 269 5.17 3.07 44.10
C GLY A 269 6.41 3.88 43.70
N GLY A 270 6.63 5.13 44.09
CA GLY A 270 6.01 6.00 45.08
C GLY A 270 7.06 7.05 45.52
N ALA A 271 6.57 8.17 46.07
CA ALA A 271 7.29 9.26 46.77
C ALA A 271 7.87 10.44 45.94
N GLY A 272 7.22 11.61 46.09
CA GLY A 272 7.90 12.91 46.13
C GLY A 272 8.57 13.14 47.50
N PRO A 273 9.06 14.36 47.87
CA PRO A 273 8.66 15.68 47.37
C PRO A 273 9.82 16.69 47.13
N ALA A 274 9.46 17.91 46.69
CA ALA A 274 9.84 19.22 47.25
C ALA A 274 10.09 20.29 46.17
N ALA A 275 9.55 21.47 46.44
CA ALA A 275 9.61 22.70 45.67
C ALA A 275 10.62 23.68 46.29
N GLU A 276 11.22 24.53 45.45
CA GLU A 276 11.77 25.88 45.75
C GLU A 276 12.16 26.49 44.38
N THR A 277 11.39 27.41 43.79
CA THR A 277 11.51 28.89 43.82
C THR A 277 12.90 29.45 43.53
N GLY A 278 13.03 30.21 42.44
CA GLY A 278 14.18 31.03 42.11
C GLY A 278 13.97 31.83 40.82
N ASP A 279 13.65 33.10 40.98
CA ASP A 279 13.39 34.17 40.01
C ASP A 279 14.68 34.83 39.47
N THR A 280 14.56 35.52 38.32
CA THR A 280 15.34 36.64 37.71
C THR A 280 15.46 36.41 36.19
N GLY A 281 14.84 37.18 35.27
CA GLY A 281 15.18 38.56 34.86
C GLY A 281 16.39 38.52 33.91
N ASP A 282 16.51 39.15 32.73
CA ASP A 282 15.82 40.25 32.02
C ASP A 282 16.64 40.50 30.70
N THR A 283 16.04 41.22 29.75
CA THR A 283 16.60 42.05 28.65
C THR A 283 17.19 41.50 27.33
N GLY A 284 16.72 42.14 26.23
CA GLY A 284 17.52 42.63 25.10
C GLY A 284 17.34 41.86 23.79
N ASP A 285 16.41 42.25 22.89
CA ASP A 285 16.56 43.25 21.81
C ASP A 285 17.75 43.00 20.87
N GLU A 286 17.48 42.68 19.59
CA GLU A 286 17.70 43.60 18.45
C GLU A 286 17.47 42.94 17.08
N GLU A 287 17.12 43.83 16.15
CA GLU A 287 16.68 43.69 14.77
C GLU A 287 17.71 43.10 13.80
N GLY A 288 17.24 42.67 12.61
CA GLY A 288 18.15 42.34 11.50
C GLY A 288 17.50 41.75 10.26
N THR A 289 16.76 42.57 9.51
CA THR A 289 16.34 42.34 8.12
C THR A 289 17.53 42.06 7.18
N CYS A 290 17.39 41.20 6.16
CA CYS A 290 17.32 41.59 4.74
C CYS A 290 17.37 40.39 3.78
N SER A 291 16.46 40.41 2.80
CA SER A 291 16.39 39.55 1.62
C SER A 291 17.54 39.76 0.63
N ALA A 292 17.88 38.72 -0.15
CA ALA A 292 18.12 38.85 -1.58
C ALA A 292 17.95 37.49 -2.31
N PRO A 293 17.46 37.48 -3.57
CA PRO A 293 17.05 36.28 -4.29
C PRO A 293 18.15 35.69 -5.20
N ILE A 294 18.00 34.41 -5.53
CA ILE A 294 18.75 33.71 -6.59
C ILE A 294 18.09 34.02 -7.94
N ALA A 295 18.88 34.45 -8.92
CA ALA A 295 18.46 34.71 -10.28
C ALA A 295 18.85 33.54 -11.22
N ILE A 296 17.84 33.10 -11.99
CA ILE A 296 17.77 32.48 -13.34
C ILE A 296 18.92 31.57 -13.76
#